data_AF-A0A498HYK2-F1
#
_entry.id   AF-A0A498HYK2-F1
#
_cell.length_a   1.000
_cell.length_b   1.000
_cell.length_c   1.000
_cell.angle_alpha   90.00
_cell.angle_beta   90.00
_cell.angle_gamma   90.00
#
_symmetry.space_group_name_H-M   'P 1'
#
loop_
_entity.id
_entity.type
_entity.pdbx_description
1 polymer ?
#
loop_
_entity_poly.entity_id
_entity_poly.type
_entity_poly.pdbx_seq_one_letter_code
_entity_poly.pdbx_strand_id
1 'polypeptide(L)'
;MKFGETYTEFLHKEKIRFSENCSHVEYKRLKNVLKTCQNCSHESSAAQGQEVCDQAFFTELMKEVSDIALCFSLRVRHLLHLHVATGAQRYLLRLRQCFVNDQQAMVEKGRMLIEYVTMNAIAIRKILEKYDKIHSSENGKLFKSKMRAQHIEILQSPWLIELGAFYLNLDGLDDEELNEVSGRFSCDLDAAPPTITLMLPDNLKMEYDLTCAVCLETVFNPYALSCGHLFCKSCACAAASVFIFQGPKSAGLDAKCPLCREAGVFAKAVHMLELDLLLKTRCKDYWKERYNAERTEIVKQTKEFWDMQAKYAVAMCNLPSTKDATDVSIATMLSGIQVSRVELLDEVQVRAINIANGKNLPETTTLMFESIGTGLGPFYLDCHLLFILNFNFG
;
A
#
# COMPACT_ATOMS: atom_id res chain seq x y z
N MET A 1 -19.61 35.69 -4.33
CA MET A 1 -18.19 36.08 -4.23
C MET A 1 -17.39 35.57 -5.42
N LYS A 2 -16.27 36.19 -5.78
CA LYS A 2 -15.36 35.63 -6.79
C LYS A 2 -14.62 34.43 -6.17
N PHE A 3 -14.48 33.31 -6.89
CA PHE A 3 -13.85 32.08 -6.35
C PHE A 3 -12.50 32.31 -5.66
N GLY A 4 -11.67 33.24 -6.13
CA GLY A 4 -10.38 33.53 -5.50
C GLY A 4 -10.48 34.11 -4.08
N GLU A 5 -11.55 34.83 -3.77
CA GLU A 5 -11.84 35.33 -2.40
C GLU A 5 -12.28 34.17 -1.52
N THR A 6 -13.23 33.35 -2.00
CA THR A 6 -13.70 32.13 -1.33
C THR A 6 -12.56 31.16 -1.02
N TYR A 7 -11.65 30.95 -1.96
CA TYR A 7 -10.48 30.08 -1.75
C TYR A 7 -9.50 30.67 -0.73
N THR A 8 -9.33 32.01 -0.69
CA THR A 8 -8.49 32.65 0.34
C THR A 8 -9.09 32.49 1.74
N GLU A 9 -10.40 32.67 1.86
CA GLU A 9 -11.10 32.47 3.13
C GLU A 9 -11.02 31.01 3.59
N PHE A 10 -11.12 30.07 2.66
CA PHE A 10 -10.88 28.66 2.92
C PHE A 10 -9.47 28.43 3.48
N LEU A 11 -8.42 28.94 2.83
CA LEU A 11 -7.03 28.79 3.32
C LEU A 11 -6.83 29.43 4.71
N HIS A 12 -7.49 30.56 4.99
CA HIS A 12 -7.43 31.19 6.30
C HIS A 12 -8.11 30.33 7.38
N LYS A 13 -9.28 29.75 7.07
CA LYS A 13 -9.96 28.80 7.97
C LYS A 13 -9.14 27.53 8.14
N GLU A 14 -8.53 27.03 7.08
CA GLU A 14 -7.69 25.85 7.08
C GLU A 14 -6.48 26.04 8.00
N LYS A 15 -5.78 27.17 7.89
CA LYS A 15 -4.64 27.51 8.76
C LYS A 15 -4.99 27.60 10.24
N ILE A 16 -6.23 27.95 10.56
CA ILE A 16 -6.74 27.96 11.94
C ILE A 16 -7.09 26.55 12.40
N ARG A 17 -7.69 25.74 11.52
CA ARG A 17 -8.22 24.41 11.87
C ARG A 17 -7.16 23.31 11.85
N PHE A 18 -6.13 23.42 11.02
CA PHE A 18 -4.99 22.49 11.00
C PHE A 18 -3.80 23.11 11.73
N SER A 19 -3.33 22.46 12.79
CA SER A 19 -2.15 22.90 13.55
C SER A 19 -0.82 22.84 12.76
N GLU A 20 -0.82 22.21 11.59
CA GLU A 20 0.35 22.07 10.70
C GLU A 20 0.02 22.62 9.30
N ASN A 21 0.97 23.34 8.69
CA ASN A 21 0.83 23.91 7.35
C ASN A 21 0.60 22.81 6.30
N CYS A 22 -0.51 22.91 5.57
CA CYS A 22 -0.84 22.04 4.45
C CYS A 22 -0.37 22.68 3.14
N SER A 23 0.17 21.86 2.24
CA SER A 23 0.39 22.28 0.86
C SER A 23 -0.95 22.64 0.22
N HIS A 24 -0.99 23.66 -0.62
CA HIS A 24 -2.20 24.10 -1.29
C HIS A 24 -1.83 24.75 -2.62
N VAL A 25 -2.84 24.97 -3.47
CA VAL A 25 -2.61 25.66 -4.75
C VAL A 25 -2.33 27.12 -4.46
N GLU A 26 -1.22 27.66 -4.96
CA GLU A 26 -0.88 29.08 -4.85
C GLU A 26 -1.68 29.90 -5.86
N TYR A 27 -3.01 29.81 -5.76
CA TYR A 27 -3.97 30.23 -6.80
C TYR A 27 -3.82 31.71 -7.16
N LYS A 28 -3.50 32.57 -6.17
CA LYS A 28 -3.23 34.00 -6.42
C LYS A 28 -1.93 34.22 -7.20
N ARG A 29 -0.85 33.53 -6.80
CA ARG A 29 0.46 33.60 -7.47
C ARG A 29 0.35 33.09 -8.90
N LEU A 30 -0.20 31.89 -9.11
CA LEU A 30 -0.43 31.30 -10.43
C LEU A 30 -1.29 32.22 -11.31
N LYS A 31 -2.35 32.81 -10.75
CA LYS A 31 -3.18 33.77 -11.48
C LYS A 31 -2.41 35.03 -11.88
N ASN A 32 -1.41 35.46 -11.12
CA ASN A 32 -0.54 36.60 -11.46
C ASN A 32 0.48 36.22 -12.54
N VAL A 33 1.08 35.03 -12.47
CA VAL A 33 1.94 34.49 -13.54
C VAL A 33 1.20 34.52 -14.89
N LEU A 34 -0.05 34.05 -14.91
CA LEU A 34 -0.88 34.07 -16.12
C LEU A 34 -1.21 35.49 -16.63
N LYS A 35 -1.35 36.48 -15.75
CA LYS A 35 -1.57 37.87 -16.17
C LYS A 35 -0.33 38.46 -16.81
N THR A 36 0.86 38.14 -16.30
CA THR A 36 2.11 38.56 -16.90
C THR A 36 2.28 37.94 -18.29
N CYS A 37 1.91 36.67 -18.47
CA CYS A 37 1.94 35.99 -19.78
C CYS A 37 1.00 36.63 -20.81
N GLN A 38 -0.16 37.14 -20.37
CA GLN A 38 -1.10 37.85 -21.24
C GLN A 38 -0.50 39.13 -21.86
N ASN A 39 0.51 39.72 -21.22
CA ASN A 39 1.24 40.87 -21.76
C ASN A 39 2.36 40.46 -22.74
N CYS A 40 2.82 39.21 -22.71
CA CYS A 40 3.88 38.68 -23.60
C CYS A 40 3.38 38.44 -25.03
N SER A 41 2.06 38.30 -25.24
CA SER A 41 1.46 38.06 -26.57
C SER A 41 1.56 39.26 -27.53
N HIS A 42 2.08 40.41 -27.09
CA HIS A 42 2.19 41.65 -27.87
C HIS A 42 3.59 41.91 -28.46
N GLU A 43 4.61 41.13 -28.10
CA GLU A 43 5.98 41.34 -28.61
C GLU A 43 6.42 40.20 -29.55
N SER A 44 7.10 40.60 -30.63
CA SER A 44 7.41 39.84 -31.86
C SER A 44 8.37 38.64 -31.72
N SER A 45 8.53 38.07 -30.52
CA SER A 45 9.26 36.82 -30.25
C SER A 45 8.39 35.76 -29.55
N ALA A 46 7.10 35.73 -29.89
CA ALA A 46 6.05 34.99 -29.19
C ALA A 46 6.30 33.49 -28.99
N ALA A 47 7.02 32.81 -29.89
CA ALA A 47 7.26 31.37 -29.80
C ALA A 47 8.20 30.95 -28.66
N GLN A 48 9.29 31.71 -28.41
CA GLN A 48 10.27 31.38 -27.36
C GLN A 48 9.80 31.84 -25.97
N GLY A 49 9.05 32.94 -25.87
CA GLY A 49 8.47 33.40 -24.60
C GLY A 49 7.37 32.48 -24.07
N GLN A 50 6.60 31.88 -24.98
CA GLN A 50 5.49 31.00 -24.64
C GLN A 50 5.96 29.63 -24.10
N GLU A 51 6.97 29.00 -24.70
CA GLU A 51 7.55 27.74 -24.18
C GLU A 51 8.14 27.89 -22.76
N VAL A 52 8.81 29.01 -22.47
CA VAL A 52 9.42 29.28 -21.16
C VAL A 52 8.36 29.54 -20.09
N CYS A 53 7.32 30.32 -20.42
CA CYS A 53 6.18 30.55 -19.52
C CYS A 53 5.37 29.28 -19.26
N ASP A 54 5.20 28.43 -20.28
CA ASP A 54 4.52 27.14 -20.17
C ASP A 54 5.27 26.19 -19.24
N GLN A 55 6.59 26.04 -19.45
CA GLN A 55 7.41 25.14 -18.65
C GLN A 55 7.48 25.55 -17.19
N ALA A 56 7.58 26.85 -16.90
CA ALA A 56 7.57 27.36 -15.53
C ALA A 56 6.21 27.13 -14.83
N PHE A 57 5.10 27.51 -15.48
CA PHE A 57 3.76 27.38 -14.91
C PHE A 57 3.41 25.92 -14.60
N PHE A 58 3.59 25.00 -15.56
CA PHE A 58 3.22 23.61 -15.36
C PHE A 58 4.15 22.88 -14.40
N THR A 59 5.42 23.28 -14.30
CA THR A 59 6.37 22.71 -13.33
C THR A 59 6.02 23.14 -11.90
N GLU A 60 5.69 24.42 -11.69
CA GLU A 60 5.19 24.92 -10.39
C GLU A 60 3.90 24.21 -10.00
N LEU A 61 2.92 24.16 -10.91
CA LEU A 61 1.64 23.51 -10.64
C LEU A 61 1.80 22.01 -10.36
N MET A 62 2.67 21.31 -11.11
CA MET A 62 2.93 19.89 -10.90
C MET A 62 3.53 19.60 -9.52
N LYS A 63 4.42 20.48 -9.06
CA LYS A 63 4.96 20.41 -7.69
C LYS A 63 3.84 20.62 -6.66
N GLU A 64 3.05 21.68 -6.79
CA GLU A 64 1.94 21.98 -5.87
C GLU A 64 0.93 20.82 -5.80
N VAL A 65 0.53 20.27 -6.94
CA VAL A 65 -0.39 19.12 -7.02
C VAL A 65 0.21 17.87 -6.35
N SER A 66 1.49 17.60 -6.56
CA SER A 66 2.17 16.44 -5.94
C SER A 66 2.26 16.60 -4.42
N ASP A 67 2.62 17.80 -3.95
CA ASP A 67 2.71 18.11 -2.53
C ASP A 67 1.34 18.02 -1.84
N ILE A 68 0.27 18.46 -2.51
CA ILE A 68 -1.11 18.33 -2.06
C ILE A 68 -1.51 16.84 -1.97
N ALA A 69 -1.24 16.04 -3.00
CA ALA A 69 -1.57 14.61 -3.02
C ALA A 69 -0.84 13.85 -1.89
N LEU A 70 0.43 14.20 -1.64
CA LEU A 70 1.20 13.66 -0.53
C LEU A 70 0.64 14.10 0.83
N CYS A 71 0.33 15.39 1.00
CA CYS A 71 -0.26 15.91 2.23
C CYS A 71 -1.58 15.21 2.58
N PHE A 72 -2.47 15.07 1.57
CA PHE A 72 -3.74 14.37 1.71
C PHE A 72 -3.55 12.91 2.12
N SER A 73 -2.74 12.15 1.37
CA SER A 73 -2.51 10.72 1.64
C SER A 73 -1.93 10.46 3.03
N LEU A 74 -0.96 11.27 3.48
CA LEU A 74 -0.36 11.15 4.80
C LEU A 74 -1.39 11.37 5.91
N ARG A 75 -2.27 12.35 5.75
CA ARG A 75 -3.26 12.72 6.77
C ARG A 75 -4.43 11.76 6.83
N VAL A 76 -4.94 11.31 5.69
CA VAL A 76 -5.95 10.25 5.66
C VAL A 76 -5.37 8.99 6.31
N ARG A 77 -4.15 8.59 5.94
CA ARG A 77 -3.49 7.44 6.56
C ARG A 77 -3.37 7.59 8.08
N HIS A 78 -3.01 8.77 8.56
CA HIS A 78 -2.92 9.04 10.00
C HIS A 78 -4.29 8.95 10.68
N LEU A 79 -5.33 9.53 10.07
CA LEU A 79 -6.71 9.49 10.57
C LEU A 79 -7.21 8.04 10.67
N LEU A 80 -7.06 7.26 9.61
CA LEU A 80 -7.59 5.90 9.53
C LEU A 80 -6.79 4.90 10.37
N HIS A 81 -5.48 5.11 10.54
CA HIS A 81 -4.68 4.32 11.47
C HIS A 81 -5.19 4.45 12.92
N LEU A 82 -5.82 5.57 13.29
CA LEU A 82 -6.46 5.73 14.60
C LEU A 82 -7.80 4.98 14.68
N HIS A 83 -8.56 4.90 13.57
CA HIS A 83 -9.85 4.21 13.52
C HIS A 83 -9.73 2.68 13.49
N VAL A 84 -8.84 2.14 12.66
CA VAL A 84 -8.67 0.70 12.43
C VAL A 84 -7.73 0.03 13.45
N ALA A 85 -7.10 0.78 14.35
CA ALA A 85 -6.25 0.21 15.40
C ALA A 85 -7.04 -0.79 16.27
N THR A 86 -6.61 -2.05 16.28
CA THR A 86 -7.20 -3.12 17.10
C THR A 86 -6.27 -3.57 18.23
N GLY A 87 -6.84 -4.14 19.29
CA GLY A 87 -6.09 -4.75 20.39
C GLY A 87 -5.22 -3.77 21.19
N ALA A 88 -3.95 -4.13 21.40
CA ALA A 88 -3.00 -3.35 22.21
C ALA A 88 -2.71 -1.96 21.65
N GLN A 89 -2.79 -1.76 20.33
CA GLN A 89 -2.65 -0.43 19.70
C GLN A 89 -3.78 0.51 20.12
N ARG A 90 -5.02 0.00 20.17
CA ARG A 90 -6.18 0.76 20.66
C ARG A 90 -6.04 1.14 22.13
N TYR A 91 -5.50 0.23 22.94
CA TYR A 91 -5.24 0.46 24.37
C TYR A 91 -4.12 1.49 24.60
N LEU A 92 -2.99 1.38 23.88
CA LEU A 92 -1.88 2.34 23.95
C LEU A 92 -2.25 3.74 23.44
N LEU A 93 -3.08 3.83 22.40
CA LEU A 93 -3.60 5.10 21.90
C LEU A 93 -4.55 5.77 22.90
N ARG A 94 -5.45 5.00 23.53
CA ARG A 94 -6.31 5.49 24.63
C ARG A 94 -5.51 5.96 25.86
N LEU A 95 -4.40 5.30 26.18
CA LEU A 95 -3.53 5.74 27.29
C LEU A 95 -2.78 7.05 26.99
N ARG A 96 -2.57 7.39 25.70
CA ARG A 96 -1.93 8.66 25.29
C ARG A 96 -2.92 9.82 25.13
N GLN A 97 -4.23 9.55 25.02
CA GLN A 97 -5.26 10.55 24.76
C GLN A 97 -6.34 10.46 25.86
N CYS A 98 -6.17 11.25 26.91
CA CYS A 98 -7.15 11.37 27.99
C CYS A 98 -8.44 12.05 27.50
N PHE A 99 -9.51 11.27 27.38
CA PHE A 99 -10.94 11.61 27.48
C PHE A 99 -11.44 12.97 26.92
N VAL A 100 -11.81 13.00 25.63
CA VAL A 100 -12.96 13.74 25.01
C VAL A 100 -13.31 12.98 23.70
N ASN A 101 -14.58 12.91 23.28
CA ASN A 101 -15.11 12.21 22.08
C ASN A 101 -14.13 12.05 20.89
N ASP A 102 -13.27 11.01 20.90
CA ASP A 102 -12.29 10.73 19.84
C ASP A 102 -12.95 10.58 18.47
N GLN A 103 -14.16 10.05 18.45
CA GLN A 103 -14.88 9.76 17.21
C GLN A 103 -15.38 11.02 16.50
N GLN A 104 -15.98 11.95 17.23
CA GLN A 104 -16.43 13.23 16.66
C GLN A 104 -15.23 14.06 16.18
N ALA A 105 -14.11 14.03 16.90
CA ALA A 105 -12.86 14.65 16.46
C ALA A 105 -12.29 14.01 15.19
N MET A 106 -12.39 12.68 15.03
CA MET A 106 -11.99 11.98 13.80
C MET A 106 -12.90 12.33 12.62
N VAL A 107 -14.21 12.34 12.83
CA VAL A 107 -15.21 12.73 11.84
C VAL A 107 -14.96 14.16 11.35
N GLU A 108 -14.70 15.09 12.26
CA GLU A 108 -14.43 16.48 11.90
C GLU A 108 -13.12 16.62 11.13
N LYS A 109 -12.06 15.90 11.56
CA LYS A 109 -10.81 15.82 10.77
C LYS A 109 -11.04 15.26 9.37
N GLY A 110 -11.87 14.22 9.22
CA GLY A 110 -12.26 13.69 7.92
C GLY A 110 -13.00 14.74 7.08
N ARG A 111 -13.88 15.53 7.70
CA ARG A 111 -14.72 16.53 7.02
C ARG A 111 -13.83 17.61 6.43
N MET A 112 -12.87 18.06 7.24
CA MET A 112 -11.84 19.01 6.83
C MET A 112 -10.99 18.47 5.68
N LEU A 113 -10.68 17.18 5.64
CA LEU A 113 -9.95 16.56 4.53
C LEU A 113 -10.78 16.50 3.24
N ILE A 114 -12.08 16.20 3.31
CA ILE A 114 -12.98 16.27 2.14
C ILE A 114 -13.08 17.70 1.61
N GLU A 115 -13.26 18.69 2.49
CA GLU A 115 -13.29 20.10 2.11
C GLU A 115 -11.97 20.51 1.45
N TYR A 116 -10.83 20.10 2.02
CA TYR A 116 -9.50 20.34 1.48
C TYR A 116 -9.31 19.78 0.07
N VAL A 117 -9.64 18.50 -0.15
CA VAL A 117 -9.52 17.88 -1.47
C VAL A 117 -10.42 18.57 -2.49
N THR A 118 -11.65 18.86 -2.09
CA THR A 118 -12.64 19.54 -2.93
C THR A 118 -12.13 20.90 -3.38
N MET A 119 -11.72 21.75 -2.44
CA MET A 119 -11.30 23.12 -2.72
C MET A 119 -10.04 23.16 -3.59
N ASN A 120 -9.06 22.30 -3.32
CA ASN A 120 -7.86 22.18 -4.14
C ASN A 120 -8.18 21.65 -5.55
N ALA A 121 -9.05 20.65 -5.69
CA ALA A 121 -9.45 20.14 -7.00
C ALA A 121 -10.19 21.20 -7.84
N ILE A 122 -11.04 22.01 -7.22
CA ILE A 122 -11.71 23.13 -7.89
C ILE A 122 -10.69 24.20 -8.29
N ALA A 123 -9.72 24.53 -7.42
CA ALA A 123 -8.68 25.50 -7.72
C ALA A 123 -7.81 25.05 -8.90
N ILE A 124 -7.36 23.79 -8.92
CA ILE A 124 -6.60 23.19 -10.03
C ILE A 124 -7.42 23.26 -11.33
N ARG A 125 -8.69 22.84 -11.29
CA ARG A 125 -9.57 22.89 -12.48
C ARG A 125 -9.70 24.32 -13.02
N LYS A 126 -10.01 25.28 -12.15
CA LYS A 126 -10.21 26.69 -12.55
C LYS A 126 -8.92 27.35 -13.05
N ILE A 127 -7.75 27.02 -12.51
CA ILE A 127 -6.49 27.60 -12.98
C ILE A 127 -6.09 27.04 -14.35
N LEU A 128 -6.34 25.75 -14.60
CA LEU A 128 -6.11 25.12 -15.91
C LEU A 128 -7.08 25.67 -16.98
N GLU A 129 -8.38 25.77 -16.67
CA GLU A 129 -9.37 26.40 -17.56
C GLU A 129 -8.99 27.86 -17.88
N LYS A 130 -8.46 28.58 -16.89
CA LYS A 130 -7.99 29.95 -17.09
C LYS A 130 -6.75 30.01 -17.98
N TYR A 131 -5.81 29.08 -17.82
CA TYR A 131 -4.63 28.99 -18.67
C TYR A 131 -5.04 28.77 -20.13
N ASP A 132 -5.91 27.79 -20.41
CA ASP A 132 -6.37 27.47 -21.76
C ASP A 132 -7.10 28.66 -22.39
N LYS A 133 -7.89 29.38 -21.59
CA LYS A 133 -8.57 30.60 -22.05
C LYS A 133 -7.60 31.74 -22.42
N ILE A 134 -6.49 31.90 -21.71
CA ILE A 134 -5.51 32.98 -21.96
C ILE A 134 -4.66 32.67 -23.20
N HIS A 135 -4.21 31.42 -23.34
CA HIS A 135 -3.29 31.02 -24.41
C HIS A 135 -4.01 30.45 -25.64
N SER A 136 -5.34 30.35 -25.62
CA SER A 136 -6.15 29.69 -26.67
C SER A 136 -5.59 28.31 -27.04
N SER A 137 -5.19 27.54 -26.02
CA SER A 137 -4.51 26.26 -26.15
C SER A 137 -5.31 25.13 -25.52
N GLU A 138 -4.85 23.89 -25.70
CA GLU A 138 -5.35 22.71 -24.97
C GLU A 138 -4.33 22.15 -23.95
N ASN A 139 -3.26 22.88 -23.64
CA ASN A 139 -2.21 22.40 -22.74
C ASN A 139 -2.71 22.17 -21.31
N GLY A 140 -3.70 22.93 -20.83
CA GLY A 140 -4.34 22.70 -19.54
C GLY A 140 -5.08 21.36 -19.49
N LYS A 141 -5.79 20.99 -20.56
CA LYS A 141 -6.38 19.66 -20.73
C LYS A 141 -5.32 18.56 -20.79
N LEU A 142 -4.24 18.76 -21.55
CA LEU A 142 -3.13 17.82 -21.64
C LEU A 142 -2.46 17.61 -20.27
N PHE A 143 -2.29 18.67 -19.49
CA PHE A 143 -1.77 18.61 -18.13
C PHE A 143 -2.66 17.76 -17.22
N LYS A 144 -3.99 17.87 -17.33
CA LYS A 144 -4.92 17.00 -16.59
C LYS A 144 -4.72 15.52 -16.92
N SER A 145 -4.54 15.19 -18.20
CA SER A 145 -4.20 13.82 -18.63
C SER A 145 -2.84 13.37 -18.09
N LYS A 146 -1.85 14.29 -18.04
CA LYS A 146 -0.54 14.02 -17.46
C LYS A 146 -0.62 13.75 -15.95
N MET A 147 -1.45 14.50 -15.21
CA MET A 147 -1.71 14.25 -13.78
C MET A 147 -2.28 12.86 -13.53
N ARG A 148 -3.19 12.40 -14.39
CA ARG A 148 -3.74 11.03 -14.34
C ARG A 148 -2.67 9.99 -14.59
N ALA A 149 -1.87 10.17 -15.64
CA ALA A 149 -0.79 9.25 -15.97
C ALA A 149 0.28 9.16 -14.88
N GLN A 150 0.50 10.23 -14.11
CA GLN A 150 1.42 10.27 -12.98
C GLN A 150 0.77 9.95 -11.62
N HIS A 151 -0.54 9.62 -11.60
CA HIS A 151 -1.28 9.26 -10.38
C HIS A 151 -1.29 10.32 -9.28
N ILE A 152 -1.25 11.59 -9.67
CA ILE A 152 -1.29 12.75 -8.75
C ILE A 152 -2.63 13.49 -8.79
N GLU A 153 -3.61 13.03 -9.58
CA GLU A 153 -4.97 13.57 -9.55
C GLU A 153 -5.64 13.20 -8.22
N ILE A 154 -5.76 14.17 -7.31
CA ILE A 154 -6.24 13.97 -5.93
C ILE A 154 -7.63 13.34 -5.83
N LEU A 155 -8.51 13.62 -6.80
CA LEU A 155 -9.87 13.05 -6.85
C LEU A 155 -9.88 11.57 -7.26
N GLN A 156 -8.77 11.05 -7.78
CA GLN A 156 -8.61 9.64 -8.13
C GLN A 156 -7.70 8.92 -7.11
N SER A 157 -7.39 9.58 -5.99
CA SER A 157 -6.56 8.99 -4.94
C SER A 157 -7.31 7.84 -4.25
N PRO A 158 -6.67 6.67 -4.07
CA PRO A 158 -7.25 5.58 -3.28
C PRO A 158 -7.64 6.03 -1.87
N TRP A 159 -6.91 6.97 -1.28
CA TRP A 159 -7.21 7.50 0.05
C TRP A 159 -8.58 8.19 0.13
N LEU A 160 -9.14 8.65 -1.00
CA LEU A 160 -10.50 9.20 -1.04
C LEU A 160 -11.56 8.08 -0.96
N ILE A 161 -11.27 6.90 -1.53
CA ILE A 161 -12.10 5.70 -1.41
C ILE A 161 -12.12 5.23 0.05
N GLU A 162 -10.95 5.15 0.69
CA GLU A 162 -10.84 4.81 2.11
C GLU A 162 -11.60 5.80 3.01
N LEU A 163 -11.45 7.10 2.75
CA LEU A 163 -12.16 8.13 3.52
C LEU A 163 -13.68 8.03 3.32
N GLY A 164 -14.14 7.73 2.11
CA GLY A 164 -15.55 7.45 1.84
C GLY A 164 -16.06 6.21 2.57
N ALA A 165 -15.28 5.11 2.55
CA ALA A 165 -15.62 3.89 3.26
C ALA A 165 -15.69 4.11 4.79
N PHE A 166 -14.77 4.90 5.35
CA PHE A 166 -14.81 5.33 6.75
C PHE A 166 -16.13 6.01 7.11
N TYR A 167 -16.61 6.96 6.31
CA TYR A 167 -17.92 7.60 6.56
C TYR A 167 -19.08 6.61 6.47
N LEU A 168 -19.10 5.78 5.43
CA LEU A 168 -20.15 4.79 5.22
C LEU A 168 -20.19 3.70 6.30
N ASN A 169 -19.05 3.46 6.98
CA ASN A 169 -18.96 2.58 8.14
C ASN A 169 -19.50 3.25 9.43
N LEU A 170 -19.54 4.58 9.49
CA LEU A 170 -20.04 5.36 10.63
C LEU A 170 -21.54 5.65 10.59
N ASP A 171 -22.17 5.59 9.42
CA ASP A 171 -23.60 5.91 9.16
C ASP A 171 -24.63 5.06 9.94
N GLY A 172 -24.18 4.15 10.80
CA GLY A 172 -25.02 3.41 11.74
C GLY A 172 -25.17 4.05 13.12
N LEU A 173 -24.74 5.30 13.31
CA LEU A 173 -24.78 6.01 14.60
C LEU A 173 -25.68 7.25 14.50
N ASP A 174 -26.66 7.33 15.39
CA ASP A 174 -27.74 8.33 15.45
C ASP A 174 -27.25 9.76 15.75
N ASP A 175 -26.42 10.35 14.88
CA ASP A 175 -25.95 11.73 15.03
C ASP A 175 -26.28 12.56 13.76
N GLU A 176 -27.10 13.59 13.93
CA GLU A 176 -27.61 14.45 12.84
C GLU A 176 -26.46 15.16 12.08
N GLU A 177 -25.31 15.40 12.72
CA GLU A 177 -24.15 16.08 12.13
C GLU A 177 -23.30 15.15 11.24
N LEU A 178 -23.45 13.83 11.38
CA LEU A 178 -22.87 12.81 10.51
C LEU A 178 -23.62 12.71 9.18
N ASN A 179 -24.94 12.88 9.21
CA ASN A 179 -25.82 12.75 8.04
C ASN A 179 -25.47 13.75 6.92
N GLU A 180 -24.94 14.94 7.24
CA GLU A 180 -24.57 15.94 6.22
C GLU A 180 -23.29 15.57 5.44
N VAL A 181 -22.35 14.82 6.04
CA VAL A 181 -21.12 14.35 5.37
C VAL A 181 -21.30 12.97 4.78
N SER A 182 -21.98 12.08 5.50
CA SER A 182 -22.51 10.81 5.02
C SER A 182 -23.23 11.00 3.69
N GLY A 183 -24.15 11.98 3.59
CA GLY A 183 -24.91 12.24 2.38
C GLY A 183 -24.08 12.61 1.15
N ARG A 184 -22.77 12.85 1.30
CA ARG A 184 -21.84 13.04 0.17
C ARG A 184 -21.29 11.73 -0.37
N PHE A 185 -21.28 10.65 0.41
CA PHE A 185 -20.84 9.34 -0.03
C PHE A 185 -22.03 8.39 -0.13
N SER A 186 -22.04 7.57 -1.17
CA SER A 186 -22.95 6.43 -1.25
C SER A 186 -22.21 5.23 -1.81
N CYS A 187 -22.72 4.03 -1.50
CA CYS A 187 -22.14 2.78 -1.97
C CYS A 187 -23.27 1.88 -2.42
N ASP A 188 -23.24 1.53 -3.70
CA ASP A 188 -24.16 0.63 -4.35
C ASP A 188 -23.38 -0.61 -4.83
N LEU A 189 -23.57 -1.71 -4.10
CA LEU A 189 -22.90 -2.98 -4.38
C LEU A 189 -23.74 -3.88 -5.31
N ASP A 190 -25.01 -3.52 -5.52
CA ASP A 190 -25.92 -4.24 -6.41
C ASP A 190 -25.88 -3.66 -7.84
N ALA A 191 -25.33 -2.46 -8.01
CA ALA A 191 -25.00 -1.89 -9.30
C ALA A 191 -24.02 -2.78 -10.10
N ALA A 192 -24.13 -2.71 -11.43
CA ALA A 192 -23.20 -3.34 -12.36
C ALA A 192 -22.45 -2.26 -13.16
N PRO A 193 -21.20 -1.88 -12.76
CA PRO A 193 -20.37 -2.45 -11.69
C PRO A 193 -20.70 -1.92 -10.27
N PRO A 194 -20.25 -2.61 -9.19
CA PRO A 194 -20.37 -2.13 -7.82
C PRO A 194 -19.55 -0.86 -7.63
N THR A 195 -20.14 0.19 -7.05
CA THR A 195 -19.53 1.52 -7.01
C THR A 195 -19.65 2.22 -5.67
N ILE A 196 -18.61 2.98 -5.33
CA ILE A 196 -18.69 4.07 -4.34
C ILE A 196 -18.83 5.38 -5.09
N THR A 197 -19.81 6.19 -4.72
CA THR A 197 -20.03 7.52 -5.27
C THR A 197 -19.64 8.59 -4.24
N LEU A 198 -18.95 9.63 -4.71
CA LEU A 198 -18.75 10.88 -3.98
C LEU A 198 -19.44 12.04 -4.73
N MET A 199 -20.29 12.75 -4.02
CA MET A 199 -20.93 13.99 -4.46
C MET A 199 -20.13 15.20 -3.96
N LEU A 200 -19.52 15.92 -4.90
CA LEU A 200 -18.82 17.17 -4.61
C LEU A 200 -19.78 18.37 -4.69
N PRO A 201 -19.46 19.48 -4.00
CA PRO A 201 -20.06 20.79 -4.29
C PRO A 201 -19.99 21.10 -5.79
N ASP A 202 -21.07 21.66 -6.36
CA ASP A 202 -21.34 21.84 -7.81
C ASP A 202 -21.99 20.62 -8.52
N ASN A 203 -22.56 19.65 -7.80
CA ASN A 203 -23.20 18.45 -8.35
C ASN A 203 -22.27 17.56 -9.20
N LEU A 204 -20.95 17.69 -9.01
CA LEU A 204 -19.98 16.82 -9.67
C LEU A 204 -19.98 15.46 -8.96
N LYS A 205 -20.46 14.44 -9.68
CA LYS A 205 -20.47 13.04 -9.25
C LYS A 205 -19.14 12.38 -9.61
N MET A 206 -18.47 11.78 -8.63
CA MET A 206 -17.31 10.91 -8.82
C MET A 206 -17.73 9.48 -8.49
N GLU A 207 -17.45 8.54 -9.39
CA GLU A 207 -17.77 7.12 -9.22
C GLU A 207 -16.47 6.32 -9.21
N TYR A 208 -16.35 5.42 -8.23
CA TYR A 208 -15.22 4.52 -8.07
C TYR A 208 -15.70 3.09 -8.24
N ASP A 209 -15.21 2.43 -9.28
CA ASP A 209 -15.49 1.03 -9.56
C ASP A 209 -14.78 0.13 -8.54
N LEU A 210 -15.55 -0.73 -7.87
CA LEU A 210 -15.07 -1.70 -6.90
C LEU A 210 -14.85 -3.09 -7.50
N THR A 211 -14.80 -3.20 -8.83
CA THR A 211 -14.54 -4.45 -9.54
C THR A 211 -13.03 -4.69 -9.67
N CYS A 212 -12.59 -5.89 -9.27
CA CYS A 212 -11.22 -6.32 -9.50
C CYS A 212 -11.03 -6.70 -10.97
N ALA A 213 -10.15 -5.99 -11.69
CA ALA A 213 -9.92 -6.27 -13.11
C ALA A 213 -9.26 -7.63 -13.43
N VAL A 214 -8.85 -8.40 -12.41
CA VAL A 214 -8.25 -9.73 -12.59
C VAL A 214 -9.31 -10.83 -12.45
N CYS A 215 -10.15 -10.79 -11.41
CA CYS A 215 -11.19 -11.81 -11.20
C CYS A 215 -12.58 -11.37 -11.67
N LEU A 216 -12.75 -10.11 -12.08
CA LEU A 216 -14.01 -9.51 -12.55
C LEU A 216 -15.17 -9.56 -11.53
N GLU A 217 -14.84 -9.78 -10.26
CA GLU A 217 -15.77 -9.72 -9.12
C GLU A 217 -15.52 -8.45 -8.30
N THR A 218 -16.43 -8.13 -7.37
CA THR A 218 -16.21 -7.14 -6.33
C THR A 218 -14.89 -7.43 -5.61
N VAL A 219 -14.08 -6.39 -5.36
CA VAL A 219 -12.79 -6.54 -4.71
C VAL A 219 -12.92 -7.20 -3.34
N PHE A 220 -12.00 -8.09 -3.00
CA PHE A 220 -11.92 -8.76 -1.70
C PHE A 220 -10.52 -8.59 -1.12
N ASN A 221 -10.41 -8.23 0.16
CA ASN A 221 -9.13 -7.85 0.77
C ASN A 221 -8.41 -6.82 -0.13
N PRO A 222 -9.04 -5.66 -0.40
CA PRO A 222 -8.63 -4.73 -1.45
C PRO A 222 -7.24 -4.11 -1.23
N TYR A 223 -6.43 -4.09 -2.29
CA TYR A 223 -5.16 -3.38 -2.37
C TYR A 223 -5.19 -2.38 -3.51
N ALA A 224 -4.88 -1.13 -3.21
CA ALA A 224 -4.58 -0.12 -4.20
C ALA A 224 -3.07 -0.12 -4.48
N LEU A 225 -2.67 -0.32 -5.73
CA LEU A 225 -1.27 -0.15 -6.13
C LEU A 225 -0.88 1.33 -6.12
N SER A 226 0.41 1.65 -6.20
CA SER A 226 0.84 3.06 -6.22
C SER A 226 0.37 3.81 -7.47
N CYS A 227 -0.04 3.09 -8.51
CA CYS A 227 -0.71 3.63 -9.70
C CYS A 227 -2.23 3.81 -9.54
N GLY A 228 -2.76 3.74 -8.32
CA GLY A 228 -4.18 3.96 -8.01
C GLY A 228 -5.11 2.78 -8.29
N HIS A 229 -4.71 1.83 -9.13
CA HIS A 229 -5.54 0.68 -9.50
C HIS A 229 -5.79 -0.29 -8.33
N LEU A 230 -7.03 -0.75 -8.23
CA LEU A 230 -7.55 -1.56 -7.13
C LEU A 230 -7.67 -3.04 -7.52
N PHE A 231 -7.19 -3.95 -6.66
CA PHE A 231 -7.25 -5.39 -6.88
C PHE A 231 -7.52 -6.14 -5.57
N CYS A 232 -7.99 -7.38 -5.66
CA CYS A 232 -7.97 -8.30 -4.51
C CYS A 232 -6.54 -8.62 -4.09
N LYS A 233 -6.30 -8.90 -2.80
CA LYS A 233 -4.96 -9.31 -2.31
C LYS A 233 -4.40 -10.49 -3.12
N SER A 234 -5.16 -11.56 -3.24
CA SER A 234 -4.79 -12.76 -4.02
C SER A 234 -4.48 -12.44 -5.48
N CYS A 235 -5.31 -11.61 -6.13
CA CYS A 235 -5.10 -11.17 -7.51
C CYS A 235 -3.82 -10.33 -7.69
N ALA A 236 -3.57 -9.39 -6.76
CA ALA A 236 -2.36 -8.58 -6.78
C ALA A 236 -1.11 -9.44 -6.57
N CYS A 237 -1.14 -10.39 -5.64
CA CYS A 237 -0.04 -11.33 -5.40
C CYS A 237 0.22 -12.22 -6.63
N ALA A 238 -0.83 -12.77 -7.24
CA ALA A 238 -0.71 -13.58 -8.45
C ALA A 238 -0.09 -12.78 -9.61
N ALA A 239 -0.54 -11.54 -9.84
CA ALA A 239 0.02 -10.66 -10.86
C ALA A 239 1.50 -10.31 -10.60
N ALA A 240 1.88 -10.19 -9.33
CA ALA A 240 3.25 -9.94 -8.91
C ALA A 240 4.12 -11.20 -8.82
N SER A 241 3.59 -12.39 -9.12
CA SER A 241 4.28 -13.68 -8.97
C SER A 241 4.83 -13.91 -7.54
N VAL A 242 4.08 -13.49 -6.53
CA VAL A 242 4.40 -13.70 -5.10
C VAL A 242 3.30 -14.48 -4.40
N PHE A 243 3.64 -15.12 -3.29
CA PHE A 243 2.65 -15.84 -2.50
C PHE A 243 1.68 -14.90 -1.76
N ILE A 244 0.44 -15.34 -1.56
CA ILE A 244 -0.60 -14.55 -0.88
C ILE A 244 -0.18 -14.21 0.55
N PHE A 245 0.52 -15.11 1.25
CA PHE A 245 0.97 -14.89 2.63
C PHE A 245 2.11 -13.86 2.74
N GLN A 246 2.94 -13.72 1.70
CA GLN A 246 3.99 -12.67 1.63
C GLN A 246 3.36 -11.29 1.38
N GLY A 247 2.33 -11.27 0.53
CA GLY A 247 1.60 -10.06 0.18
C GLY A 247 2.23 -9.30 -0.99
N PRO A 248 1.48 -8.35 -1.58
CA PRO A 248 1.88 -7.70 -2.84
C PRO A 248 3.14 -6.86 -2.70
N LYS A 249 3.47 -6.36 -1.51
CA LYS A 249 4.69 -5.55 -1.27
C LYS A 249 5.99 -6.32 -1.44
N SER A 250 5.95 -7.65 -1.43
CA SER A 250 7.12 -8.52 -1.65
C SER A 250 7.50 -8.68 -3.12
N ALA A 251 6.74 -8.07 -4.04
CA ALA A 251 6.98 -8.12 -5.47
C ALA A 251 8.35 -7.53 -5.87
N GLY A 252 8.94 -8.07 -6.93
CA GLY A 252 10.10 -7.48 -7.60
C GLY A 252 9.79 -6.10 -8.18
N LEU A 253 10.83 -5.28 -8.38
CA LEU A 253 10.70 -3.93 -8.95
C LEU A 253 10.25 -3.95 -10.43
N ASP A 254 10.43 -5.08 -11.10
CA ASP A 254 10.02 -5.34 -12.48
C ASP A 254 8.55 -5.76 -12.62
N ALA A 255 7.88 -6.11 -11.52
CA ALA A 255 6.47 -6.48 -11.51
C ALA A 255 5.60 -5.30 -11.98
N LYS A 256 4.65 -5.59 -12.88
CA LYS A 256 3.83 -4.58 -13.57
C LYS A 256 2.37 -4.65 -13.18
N CYS A 257 1.73 -3.49 -13.10
CA CYS A 257 0.27 -3.41 -12.93
C CYS A 257 -0.46 -4.17 -14.06
N PRO A 258 -1.45 -5.03 -13.75
CA PRO A 258 -2.28 -5.68 -14.77
C PRO A 258 -3.05 -4.71 -15.68
N LEU A 259 -3.40 -3.53 -15.17
CA LEU A 259 -4.21 -2.52 -15.87
C LEU A 259 -3.35 -1.54 -16.68
N CYS A 260 -2.46 -0.79 -16.01
CA CYS A 260 -1.65 0.24 -16.68
C CYS A 260 -0.26 -0.22 -17.15
N ARG A 261 0.15 -1.45 -16.82
CA ARG A 261 1.48 -2.02 -17.15
C ARG A 261 2.70 -1.27 -16.60
N GLU A 262 2.49 -0.32 -15.70
CA GLU A 262 3.56 0.41 -15.00
C GLU A 262 4.30 -0.53 -14.04
N ALA A 263 5.63 -0.49 -14.08
CA ALA A 263 6.50 -1.32 -13.24
C ALA A 263 6.73 -0.70 -11.86
N GLY A 264 7.04 -1.52 -10.86
CA GLY A 264 7.42 -1.06 -9.51
C GLY A 264 6.24 -0.55 -8.66
N VAL A 265 5.00 -0.72 -9.12
CA VAL A 265 3.81 -0.17 -8.47
C VAL A 265 3.38 -0.91 -7.20
N PHE A 266 3.93 -2.10 -6.97
CA PHE A 266 3.57 -2.98 -5.86
C PHE A 266 4.29 -2.63 -4.55
N ALA A 267 5.50 -2.05 -4.63
CA ALA A 267 6.34 -1.74 -3.47
C ALA A 267 5.64 -0.81 -2.45
N LYS A 268 4.79 0.10 -2.96
CA LYS A 268 4.01 1.07 -2.16
C LYS A 268 2.51 0.76 -2.15
N ALA A 269 2.11 -0.48 -2.43
CA ALA A 269 0.71 -0.87 -2.40
C ALA A 269 0.08 -0.60 -1.02
N VAL A 270 -1.14 -0.07 -1.01
CA VAL A 270 -1.91 0.28 0.18
C VAL A 270 -2.99 -0.76 0.39
N HIS A 271 -3.04 -1.33 1.58
CA HIS A 271 -4.16 -2.19 1.99
C HIS A 271 -5.33 -1.29 2.40
N MET A 272 -6.48 -1.48 1.76
CA MET A 272 -7.66 -0.62 1.86
C MET A 272 -8.57 -1.14 2.97
N LEU A 273 -8.25 -0.78 4.21
CA LEU A 273 -8.82 -1.37 5.42
C LEU A 273 -10.28 -0.97 5.66
N GLU A 274 -10.60 0.31 5.48
CA GLU A 274 -11.98 0.79 5.65
C GLU A 274 -12.89 0.21 4.59
N LEU A 275 -12.37 0.11 3.35
CA LEU A 275 -13.10 -0.51 2.26
C LEU A 275 -13.34 -2.01 2.52
N ASP A 276 -12.33 -2.75 3.01
CA ASP A 276 -12.51 -4.16 3.39
C ASP A 276 -13.58 -4.33 4.47
N LEU A 277 -13.56 -3.45 5.49
CA LEU A 277 -14.55 -3.45 6.57
C LEU A 277 -15.97 -3.15 6.05
N LEU A 278 -16.09 -2.19 5.13
CA LEU A 278 -17.36 -1.83 4.49
C LEU A 278 -17.93 -3.02 3.73
N LEU A 279 -17.10 -3.65 2.89
CA LEU A 279 -17.48 -4.81 2.08
C LEU A 279 -17.86 -6.02 2.94
N LYS A 280 -17.11 -6.27 4.02
CA LYS A 280 -17.43 -7.31 5.00
C LYS A 280 -18.79 -7.09 5.66
N THR A 281 -19.12 -5.83 5.94
CA THR A 281 -20.36 -5.46 6.63
C THR A 281 -21.57 -5.56 5.70
N ARG A 282 -21.43 -5.08 4.46
CA ARG A 282 -22.53 -5.01 3.48
C ARG A 282 -22.74 -6.30 2.67
N CYS A 283 -21.69 -7.09 2.41
CA CYS A 283 -21.75 -8.33 1.61
C CYS A 283 -21.27 -9.57 2.39
N LYS A 284 -21.98 -9.92 3.48
CA LYS A 284 -21.53 -10.94 4.45
C LYS A 284 -21.29 -12.32 3.84
N ASP A 285 -22.22 -12.82 3.03
CA ASP A 285 -22.13 -14.19 2.49
C ASP A 285 -21.01 -14.30 1.45
N TYR A 286 -20.96 -13.37 0.50
CA TYR A 286 -19.87 -13.24 -0.47
C TYR A 286 -18.51 -13.14 0.24
N TRP A 287 -18.38 -12.23 1.22
CA TRP A 287 -17.13 -12.04 1.94
C TRP A 287 -16.69 -13.32 2.68
N LYS A 288 -17.64 -14.04 3.30
CA LYS A 288 -17.36 -15.30 4.01
C LYS A 288 -16.87 -16.40 3.06
N GLU A 289 -17.48 -16.52 1.89
CA GLU A 289 -17.04 -17.47 0.87
C GLU A 289 -15.62 -17.16 0.37
N ARG A 290 -15.38 -15.91 -0.04
CA ARG A 290 -14.07 -15.43 -0.49
C ARG A 290 -12.98 -15.59 0.57
N TYR A 291 -13.30 -15.31 1.83
CA TYR A 291 -12.40 -15.50 2.96
C TYR A 291 -11.99 -16.96 3.14
N ASN A 292 -12.94 -17.89 3.07
CA ASN A 292 -12.63 -19.33 3.17
C ASN A 292 -11.79 -19.82 2.00
N ALA A 293 -12.09 -19.35 0.78
CA ALA A 293 -11.31 -19.66 -0.42
C ALA A 293 -9.87 -19.15 -0.32
N GLU A 294 -9.66 -17.86 0.00
CA GLU A 294 -8.32 -17.27 0.13
C GLU A 294 -7.52 -17.92 1.27
N ARG A 295 -8.16 -18.29 2.38
CA ARG A 295 -7.50 -19.03 3.47
C ARG A 295 -7.02 -20.41 3.06
N THR A 296 -7.85 -21.15 2.32
CA THR A 296 -7.50 -22.48 1.84
C THR A 296 -6.28 -22.40 0.92
N GLU A 297 -6.24 -21.41 0.04
CA GLU A 297 -5.10 -21.17 -0.85
C GLU A 297 -3.86 -20.72 -0.09
N ILE A 298 -3.98 -19.85 0.92
CA ILE A 298 -2.86 -19.45 1.78
C ILE A 298 -2.24 -20.65 2.48
N VAL A 299 -3.05 -21.54 3.07
CA VAL A 299 -2.56 -22.74 3.76
C VAL A 299 -1.83 -23.65 2.78
N LYS A 300 -2.38 -23.84 1.58
CA LYS A 300 -1.75 -24.63 0.52
C LYS A 300 -0.41 -24.04 0.09
N GLN A 301 -0.36 -22.77 -0.26
CA GLN A 301 0.88 -22.08 -0.68
C GLN A 301 1.94 -22.06 0.42
N THR A 302 1.52 -21.86 1.67
CA THR A 302 2.42 -21.89 2.83
C THR A 302 3.04 -23.27 2.98
N LYS A 303 2.24 -24.33 2.87
CA LYS A 303 2.73 -25.71 2.89
C LYS A 303 3.73 -25.95 1.75
N GLU A 304 3.37 -25.63 0.51
CA GLU A 304 4.25 -25.81 -0.66
C GLU A 304 5.57 -25.03 -0.52
N PHE A 305 5.52 -23.80 0.00
CA PHE A 305 6.70 -22.99 0.26
C PHE A 305 7.62 -23.66 1.28
N TRP A 306 7.09 -24.06 2.44
CA TRP A 306 7.89 -24.71 3.48
C TRP A 306 8.38 -26.09 3.07
N ASP A 307 7.59 -26.87 2.33
CA ASP A 307 8.01 -28.15 1.76
C ASP A 307 9.18 -27.94 0.79
N MET A 308 9.17 -26.87 -0.02
CA MET A 308 10.28 -26.51 -0.90
C MET A 308 11.53 -26.08 -0.13
N GLN A 309 11.38 -25.31 0.96
CA GLN A 309 12.50 -24.90 1.81
C GLN A 309 13.08 -26.09 2.59
N ALA A 310 12.22 -26.98 3.10
CA ALA A 310 12.60 -28.16 3.87
C ALA A 310 13.22 -29.27 3.02
N LYS A 311 12.99 -29.29 1.70
CA LYS A 311 13.65 -30.22 0.77
C LYS A 311 15.18 -30.10 0.76
N TYR A 312 15.75 -28.98 1.21
CA TYR A 312 17.18 -28.71 1.16
C TYR A 312 17.77 -28.35 2.53
N ALA A 313 17.19 -28.85 3.62
CA ALA A 313 17.72 -28.61 4.97
C ALA A 313 18.98 -29.47 5.20
N VAL A 314 20.13 -28.79 5.31
CA VAL A 314 21.42 -29.40 5.64
C VAL A 314 21.81 -29.00 7.07
N ALA A 315 21.96 -29.98 7.95
CA ALA A 315 22.52 -29.79 9.29
C ALA A 315 24.01 -30.16 9.29
N MET A 316 24.82 -29.44 10.07
CA MET A 316 26.25 -29.71 10.21
C MET A 316 26.61 -29.90 11.69
N CYS A 317 27.33 -30.98 11.99
CA CYS A 317 27.81 -31.28 13.34
C CYS A 317 29.33 -31.43 13.33
N ASN A 318 30.03 -30.63 14.14
CA ASN A 318 31.47 -30.74 14.34
C ASN A 318 31.76 -31.67 15.50
N LEU A 319 32.63 -32.65 15.29
CA LEU A 319 32.87 -33.75 16.21
C LEU A 319 34.37 -33.91 16.50
N PRO A 320 34.73 -34.32 17.73
CA PRO A 320 36.13 -34.45 18.13
C PRO A 320 36.88 -35.57 17.38
N SER A 321 36.17 -36.63 16.98
CA SER A 321 36.78 -37.78 16.32
C SER A 321 35.86 -38.43 15.28
N THR A 322 36.46 -39.24 14.39
CA THR A 322 35.72 -40.07 13.43
C THR A 322 34.89 -41.16 14.09
N LYS A 323 35.28 -41.60 15.30
CA LYS A 323 34.49 -42.52 16.11
C LYS A 323 33.18 -41.85 16.54
N ASP A 324 33.25 -40.62 17.05
CA ASP A 324 32.05 -39.87 17.47
C ASP A 324 31.13 -39.61 16.28
N ALA A 325 31.69 -39.36 15.08
CA ALA A 325 30.92 -39.26 13.84
C ALA A 325 30.19 -40.57 13.48
N THR A 326 30.86 -41.71 13.66
CA THR A 326 30.24 -43.01 13.44
C THR A 326 29.10 -43.26 14.43
N ASP A 327 29.32 -42.95 15.71
CA ASP A 327 28.33 -43.13 16.77
C ASP A 327 27.11 -42.23 16.57
N VAL A 328 27.30 -40.96 16.20
CA VAL A 328 26.20 -40.04 15.86
C VAL A 328 25.42 -40.54 14.64
N SER A 329 26.12 -40.99 13.59
CA SER A 329 25.46 -41.51 12.38
C SER A 329 24.57 -42.73 12.70
N ILE A 330 25.06 -43.65 13.54
CA ILE A 330 24.30 -44.82 14.01
C ILE A 330 23.10 -44.36 14.85
N ALA A 331 23.30 -43.43 15.79
CA ALA A 331 22.23 -42.90 16.62
C ALA A 331 21.13 -42.23 15.77
N THR A 332 21.50 -41.52 14.71
CA THR A 332 20.55 -40.92 13.76
C THR A 332 19.76 -41.97 12.98
N MET A 333 20.39 -43.07 12.55
CA MET A 333 19.69 -44.17 11.88
C MET A 333 18.71 -44.90 12.83
N LEU A 334 19.05 -45.01 14.12
CA LEU A 334 18.24 -45.69 15.12
C LEU A 334 17.12 -44.82 15.70
N SER A 335 17.24 -43.49 15.63
CA SER A 335 16.25 -42.56 16.17
C SER A 335 15.01 -42.39 15.28
N GLY A 336 14.99 -43.00 14.10
CA GLY A 336 13.89 -42.89 13.14
C GLY A 336 13.84 -41.55 12.39
N ILE A 337 14.88 -40.72 12.51
CA ILE A 337 15.03 -39.47 11.75
C ILE A 337 15.27 -39.82 10.29
N GLN A 338 14.43 -39.30 9.39
CA GLN A 338 14.61 -39.49 7.95
C GLN A 338 15.69 -38.56 7.40
N VAL A 339 16.85 -39.13 7.14
CA VAL A 339 17.98 -38.46 6.50
C VAL A 339 18.15 -39.03 5.09
N SER A 340 18.31 -38.16 4.10
CA SER A 340 18.56 -38.56 2.71
C SER A 340 20.03 -38.82 2.44
N ARG A 341 20.90 -38.02 3.06
CA ARG A 341 22.35 -38.11 2.90
C ARG A 341 23.07 -37.81 4.20
N VAL A 342 24.04 -38.63 4.53
CA VAL A 342 25.03 -38.36 5.60
C VAL A 342 26.39 -38.33 4.92
N GLU A 343 27.08 -37.21 4.99
CA GLU A 343 28.43 -37.05 4.46
C GLU A 343 29.40 -36.70 5.59
N LEU A 344 30.51 -37.44 5.66
CA LEU A 344 31.62 -37.15 6.54
C LEU A 344 32.62 -36.27 5.80
N LEU A 345 32.94 -35.12 6.38
CA LEU A 345 34.03 -34.24 5.96
C LEU A 345 35.16 -34.32 6.98
N ASP A 346 36.36 -34.65 6.51
CA ASP A 346 37.55 -34.56 7.35
C ASP A 346 38.12 -33.13 7.38
N GLU A 347 39.09 -32.90 8.26
CA GLU A 347 39.73 -31.59 8.47
C GLU A 347 40.35 -31.03 7.19
N VAL A 348 40.90 -31.90 6.33
CA VAL A 348 41.56 -31.52 5.07
C VAL A 348 40.51 -31.07 4.05
N GLN A 349 39.38 -31.75 3.99
CA GLN A 349 38.24 -31.39 3.14
C GLN A 349 37.60 -30.08 3.60
N VAL A 350 37.40 -29.88 4.91
CA VAL A 350 36.87 -28.61 5.43
C VAL A 350 37.82 -27.46 5.16
N ARG A 351 39.14 -27.67 5.31
CA ARG A 351 40.16 -26.69 4.91
C ARG A 351 40.08 -26.35 3.42
N ALA A 352 39.92 -27.34 2.56
CA ALA A 352 39.77 -27.10 1.11
C ALA A 352 38.51 -26.27 0.80
N ILE A 353 37.39 -26.54 1.48
CA ILE A 353 36.14 -25.77 1.37
C ILE A 353 36.34 -24.32 1.81
N ASN A 354 37.04 -24.10 2.93
CA ASN A 354 37.37 -22.77 3.44
C ASN A 354 38.18 -21.97 2.43
N ILE A 355 39.22 -22.57 1.83
CA ILE A 355 40.07 -21.94 0.82
C ILE A 355 39.27 -21.62 -0.45
N ALA A 356 38.49 -22.57 -0.97
CA ALA A 356 37.76 -22.40 -2.23
C ALA A 356 36.65 -21.35 -2.14
N ASN A 357 35.96 -21.27 -1.00
CA ASN A 357 34.76 -20.44 -0.83
C ASN A 357 34.98 -19.20 0.06
N GLY A 358 36.21 -18.96 0.54
CA GLY A 358 36.51 -17.86 1.47
C GLY A 358 35.73 -17.96 2.79
N LYS A 359 35.55 -19.18 3.31
CA LYS A 359 34.84 -19.45 4.57
C LYS A 359 35.84 -19.71 5.70
N ASN A 360 35.37 -19.58 6.94
CA ASN A 360 36.11 -19.89 8.16
C ASN A 360 35.33 -20.90 9.02
N LEU A 361 35.00 -22.05 8.42
CA LEU A 361 34.41 -23.18 9.14
C LEU A 361 35.47 -23.85 10.04
N PRO A 362 35.08 -24.44 11.18
CA PRO A 362 36.00 -25.20 12.03
C PRO A 362 36.61 -26.38 11.27
N GLU A 363 37.94 -26.42 11.15
CA GLU A 363 38.68 -27.53 10.51
C GLU A 363 38.75 -28.74 11.45
N THR A 364 37.59 -29.34 11.71
CA THR A 364 37.39 -30.53 12.55
C THR A 364 36.64 -31.59 11.76
N THR A 365 36.53 -32.82 12.29
CA THR A 365 35.65 -33.83 11.69
C THR A 365 34.21 -33.32 11.69
N THR A 366 33.60 -33.19 10.52
CA THR A 366 32.24 -32.63 10.39
C THR A 366 31.32 -33.62 9.69
N LEU A 367 30.16 -33.89 10.28
CA LEU A 367 29.07 -34.58 9.60
C LEU A 367 28.09 -33.58 9.01
N MET A 368 27.74 -33.76 7.74
CA MET A 368 26.63 -33.09 7.09
C MET A 368 25.47 -34.06 6.94
N PHE A 369 24.29 -33.65 7.42
CA PHE A 369 23.04 -34.38 7.29
C PHE A 369 22.14 -33.61 6.33
N GLU A 370 21.88 -34.18 5.16
CA GLU A 370 20.83 -33.73 4.27
C GLU A 370 19.55 -34.47 4.64
N SER A 371 18.50 -33.73 5.01
CA SER A 371 17.19 -34.30 5.27
C SER A 371 16.26 -34.04 4.10
N ILE A 372 15.48 -35.05 3.71
CA ILE A 372 14.30 -34.82 2.88
C ILE A 372 13.18 -34.51 3.85
N GLY A 373 12.76 -33.23 3.92
CA GLY A 373 11.55 -32.87 4.62
C GLY A 373 10.37 -33.69 4.08
N THR A 374 9.85 -34.63 4.87
CA THR A 374 8.51 -35.15 4.62
C THR A 374 7.54 -34.03 4.95
N GLY A 375 6.65 -33.68 4.02
CA GLY A 375 5.73 -32.53 4.09
C GLY A 375 4.62 -32.64 5.16
N LEU A 376 5.01 -33.06 6.37
CA LEU A 376 4.27 -33.07 7.62
C LEU A 376 4.93 -32.02 8.54
N GLY A 377 4.48 -30.77 8.46
CA GLY A 377 4.69 -29.85 9.59
C GLY A 377 3.92 -30.36 10.82
N PRO A 378 4.38 -30.18 12.07
CA PRO A 378 5.53 -29.45 12.57
C PRO A 378 6.51 -30.36 13.36
N PHE A 379 7.58 -30.83 12.74
CA PHE A 379 8.80 -31.25 13.47
C PHE A 379 9.84 -30.12 13.55
N TYR A 380 9.44 -28.89 13.21
CA TYR A 380 10.30 -27.70 13.31
C TYR A 380 10.63 -27.29 14.75
N LEU A 381 9.99 -27.88 15.77
CA LEU A 381 10.47 -27.74 17.14
C LEU A 381 11.76 -28.54 17.39
N ASP A 382 12.04 -29.59 16.61
CA ASP A 382 13.20 -30.45 16.84
C ASP A 382 14.49 -29.98 16.15
N CYS A 383 14.41 -29.13 15.12
CA CYS A 383 15.63 -28.51 14.57
C CYS A 383 16.27 -27.52 15.56
N HIS A 384 15.48 -26.85 16.40
CA HIS A 384 16.02 -26.07 17.52
C HIS A 384 16.48 -26.96 18.68
N LEU A 385 15.87 -28.12 18.92
CA LEU A 385 16.41 -29.08 19.89
C LEU A 385 17.73 -29.73 19.42
N LEU A 386 17.95 -29.94 18.13
CA LEU A 386 19.25 -30.43 17.62
C LEU A 386 20.38 -29.40 17.80
N PHE A 387 20.07 -28.10 17.83
CA PHE A 387 21.03 -27.05 18.17
C PHE A 387 21.18 -26.81 19.69
N ILE A 388 20.22 -27.25 20.51
CA ILE A 388 20.21 -27.04 21.97
C ILE A 388 20.67 -28.29 22.74
N LEU A 389 20.58 -29.48 22.15
CA LEU A 389 21.18 -30.69 22.69
C LEU A 389 22.69 -30.66 22.39
N ASN A 390 23.40 -29.85 23.18
CA ASN A 390 24.75 -30.20 23.62
C ASN A 390 24.69 -31.64 24.15
N PHE A 391 24.95 -32.62 23.29
CA PHE A 391 25.34 -33.95 23.72
C PHE A 391 26.72 -33.82 24.38
N ASN A 392 26.72 -33.32 25.62
CA ASN A 392 27.78 -33.53 26.59
C ASN A 392 27.76 -35.01 26.94
N PHE A 393 28.50 -35.82 26.18
CA PHE A 393 28.99 -37.08 26.70
C PHE A 393 30.23 -36.76 27.54
N GLY A 394 30.02 -36.70 28.86
CA GLY A 394 31.08 -36.89 29.85
C GLY A 394 31.32 -38.36 30.12
#